data_AF-A0A974NNB3-F1
#
_entry.id   AF-A0A974NNB3-F1
#
_cell.length_a   1.000
_cell.length_b   1.000
_cell.length_c   1.000
_cell.angle_alpha   90.00
_cell.angle_beta   90.00
_cell.angle_gamma   90.00
#
_symmetry.space_group_name_H-M   'P 1'
#
loop_
_entity.id
_entity.type
_entity.pdbx_description
1 polymer ?
#
loop_
_entity_poly.entity_id
_entity_poly.type
_entity_poly.pdbx_seq_one_letter_code
_entity_poly.pdbx_strand_id
1 'polypeptide(L)'
;MKKVKGLLYLVVILFLLSGCNQTESKSIVLNIPHVDEYTFLYVQGVDKDGDVVPYEGASEGIKDIEKIRTFISKVNKLEAVRKPGKELTDKVKELNNPGNYMFTLSDTEEMDNKAYSINFYKDGTMQFEDPDKNEIVYISTEKHPKLLKELKTLLEITY
;
A
#
# COMPACT_ATOMS: atom_id res chain seq x y z
N MET A 1 -15.16 -58.26 11.11
CA MET A 1 -14.71 -57.32 10.05
C MET A 1 -15.57 -56.07 9.84
N LYS A 2 -16.79 -55.95 10.41
CA LYS A 2 -17.64 -54.75 10.21
C LYS A 2 -17.18 -53.49 10.98
N LYS A 3 -16.56 -53.64 12.16
CA LYS A 3 -16.13 -52.51 13.01
C LYS A 3 -14.91 -51.73 12.47
N VAL A 4 -14.04 -52.38 11.68
CA VAL A 4 -12.84 -51.75 11.10
C VAL A 4 -13.20 -50.83 9.92
N LYS A 5 -14.23 -51.17 9.15
CA LYS A 5 -14.72 -50.34 8.04
C LYS A 5 -15.32 -49.00 8.51
N GLY A 6 -15.96 -48.98 9.67
CA GLY A 6 -16.52 -47.75 10.25
C GLY A 6 -15.44 -46.79 10.76
N LEU A 7 -14.35 -47.32 11.32
CA LEU A 7 -13.24 -46.51 11.82
C LEU A 7 -12.46 -45.83 10.68
N LEU A 8 -12.28 -46.52 9.55
CA LEU A 8 -11.62 -45.97 8.37
C LEU A 8 -12.42 -44.80 7.77
N TYR A 9 -13.75 -44.90 7.78
CA TYR A 9 -14.64 -43.86 7.26
C TYR A 9 -14.59 -42.57 8.10
N LEU A 10 -14.44 -42.71 9.43
CA LEU A 10 -14.35 -41.58 10.35
C LEU A 10 -13.03 -40.80 10.16
N VAL A 11 -11.92 -41.50 9.89
CA VAL A 11 -10.61 -40.89 9.64
C VAL A 11 -10.62 -40.10 8.33
N VAL A 12 -11.26 -40.61 7.27
CA VAL A 12 -11.37 -39.91 5.97
C VAL A 12 -12.19 -38.62 6.11
N ILE A 13 -13.25 -38.61 6.92
CA ILE A 13 -14.07 -37.39 7.16
C ILE A 13 -13.28 -36.33 7.95
N LEU A 14 -12.44 -36.75 8.90
CA LEU A 14 -11.58 -35.83 9.66
C LEU A 14 -10.50 -35.16 8.79
N PHE A 15 -10.01 -35.82 7.74
CA PHE A 15 -9.10 -35.19 6.78
C PHE A 15 -9.79 -34.20 5.83
N LEU A 16 -11.09 -34.36 5.56
CA LEU A 16 -11.86 -33.46 4.71
C LEU A 16 -12.34 -32.19 5.42
N LEU A 17 -12.36 -32.18 6.75
CA LEU A 17 -12.75 -31.01 7.56
C LEU A 17 -11.60 -30.03 7.81
N SER A 18 -10.38 -30.35 7.35
CA SER A 18 -9.20 -29.47 7.41
C SER A 18 -9.14 -28.44 6.29
N GLY A 19 -10.22 -28.32 5.50
CA GLY A 19 -10.39 -27.27 4.49
C GLY A 19 -10.43 -25.91 5.17
N CYS A 20 -9.25 -25.34 5.33
CA CYS A 20 -8.99 -24.02 5.90
C CYS A 20 -9.93 -22.99 5.26
N ASN A 21 -10.78 -22.35 6.07
CA ASN A 21 -11.52 -21.16 5.69
C ASN A 21 -10.52 -20.01 5.40
N GLN A 22 -9.83 -20.06 4.27
CA GLN A 22 -9.30 -18.85 3.67
C GLN A 22 -10.50 -18.12 3.10
N THR A 23 -11.05 -17.22 3.90
CA THR A 23 -11.90 -16.16 3.37
C THR A 23 -10.97 -15.37 2.45
N GLU A 24 -10.96 -15.69 1.16
CA GLU A 24 -10.15 -14.96 0.19
C GLU A 24 -10.55 -13.49 0.30
N SER A 25 -9.59 -12.66 0.68
CA SER A 25 -9.80 -11.22 0.77
C SER A 25 -10.04 -10.75 -0.65
N LYS A 26 -11.28 -10.33 -0.94
CA LYS A 26 -11.66 -9.90 -2.29
C LYS A 26 -10.73 -8.76 -2.73
N SER A 27 -9.99 -9.00 -3.82
CA SER A 27 -9.21 -7.96 -4.49
C SER A 27 -10.14 -6.87 -5.01
N ILE A 28 -9.70 -5.63 -4.91
CA ILE A 28 -10.33 -4.45 -5.50
C ILE A 28 -9.36 -3.79 -6.47
N VAL A 29 -9.91 -3.13 -7.48
CA VAL A 29 -9.14 -2.16 -8.27
C VAL A 29 -9.25 -0.83 -7.56
N LEU A 30 -8.12 -0.32 -7.04
CA LEU A 30 -8.11 0.93 -6.32
C LEU A 30 -8.53 2.08 -7.23
N ASN A 31 -9.28 3.01 -6.64
CA ASN A 31 -9.65 4.26 -7.27
C ASN A 31 -9.33 5.39 -6.31
N ILE A 32 -8.19 6.05 -6.52
CA ILE A 32 -7.85 7.25 -5.76
C ILE A 32 -8.99 8.27 -5.96
N PRO A 33 -9.56 8.83 -4.89
CA PRO A 33 -10.66 9.79 -5.01
C PRO A 33 -10.13 11.15 -5.48
N HIS A 34 -11.00 12.03 -6.00
CA HIS A 34 -10.66 13.44 -6.28
C HIS A 34 -9.38 13.67 -7.11
N VAL A 35 -9.03 12.77 -8.03
CA VAL A 35 -7.74 12.79 -8.75
C VAL A 35 -7.43 14.11 -9.47
N ASP A 36 -8.46 14.84 -9.90
CA ASP A 36 -8.32 16.10 -10.62
C ASP A 36 -8.19 17.33 -9.70
N GLU A 37 -8.35 17.15 -8.38
CA GLU A 37 -8.32 18.22 -7.38
C GLU A 37 -6.97 18.33 -6.65
N TYR A 38 -6.12 17.30 -6.71
CA TYR A 38 -4.83 17.33 -6.05
C TYR A 38 -3.85 18.26 -6.77
N THR A 39 -3.30 19.22 -6.02
CA THR A 39 -2.34 20.21 -6.53
C THR A 39 -0.99 20.16 -5.82
N PHE A 40 -0.87 19.34 -4.78
CA PHE A 40 0.35 19.12 -4.01
C PHE A 40 0.64 17.61 -3.85
N LEU A 41 1.91 17.25 -3.90
CA LEU A 41 2.41 15.93 -3.53
C LEU A 41 3.56 16.07 -2.54
N TYR A 42 3.34 15.59 -1.31
CA TYR A 42 4.34 15.50 -0.28
C TYR A 42 5.02 14.13 -0.31
N VAL A 43 6.35 14.11 -0.11
CA VAL A 43 7.14 12.88 -0.08
C VAL A 43 8.00 12.87 1.16
N GLN A 44 7.83 11.82 1.95
CA GLN A 44 8.65 11.53 3.12
C GLN A 44 9.35 10.20 2.91
N GLY A 45 10.65 10.15 3.18
CA GLY A 45 11.42 8.90 3.14
C GLY A 45 12.16 8.69 4.46
N VAL A 46 12.83 7.55 4.55
CA VAL A 46 13.76 7.25 5.64
C VAL A 46 15.15 7.08 5.06
N ASP A 47 16.11 7.81 5.61
CA ASP A 47 17.50 7.71 5.18
C ASP A 47 18.19 6.45 5.71
N LYS A 48 19.49 6.29 5.41
CA LYS A 48 20.30 5.15 5.83
C LYS A 48 20.52 5.07 7.36
N ASP A 49 20.36 6.18 8.06
CA ASP A 49 20.59 6.29 9.50
C ASP A 49 19.28 6.09 10.29
N GLY A 50 18.16 5.94 9.57
CA GLY A 50 16.83 5.69 10.15
C GLY A 50 16.07 6.98 10.45
N ASP A 51 16.61 8.13 10.06
CA ASP A 51 15.97 9.42 10.25
C ASP A 51 14.92 9.66 9.17
N VAL A 52 13.78 10.20 9.60
CA VAL A 52 12.71 10.61 8.69
C VAL A 52 13.20 11.87 7.98
N VAL A 53 13.52 11.71 6.69
CA VAL A 53 14.01 12.80 5.87
C VAL A 53 12.90 13.26 4.92
N PRO A 54 12.48 14.54 4.98
CA PRO A 54 11.74 15.11 3.87
C PRO A 54 12.65 15.05 2.63
N TYR A 55 12.06 14.86 1.45
CA TYR A 55 12.83 14.93 0.22
C TYR A 55 13.64 16.23 0.12
N GLU A 56 14.84 16.22 -0.48
CA GLU A 56 15.61 17.45 -0.74
C GLU A 56 14.81 18.33 -1.73
N GLY A 57 14.05 19.30 -1.20
CA GLY A 57 13.02 20.08 -1.92
C GLY A 57 11.62 20.00 -1.29
N ALA A 58 11.38 19.05 -0.39
CA ALA A 58 10.12 18.84 0.32
C ALA A 58 9.86 19.78 1.50
N SER A 59 10.70 20.79 1.73
CA SER A 59 10.27 21.92 2.56
C SER A 59 9.06 22.64 1.95
N GLU A 60 8.81 22.49 0.64
CA GLU A 60 7.67 23.11 -0.06
C GLU A 60 6.72 22.10 -0.77
N GLY A 61 7.04 20.80 -0.74
CA GLY A 61 6.33 19.78 -1.51
C GLY A 61 6.45 19.92 -3.03
N ILE A 62 5.88 18.98 -3.79
CA ILE A 62 5.85 19.01 -5.26
C ILE A 62 4.54 19.66 -5.70
N LYS A 63 4.62 20.76 -6.46
CA LYS A 63 3.47 21.54 -6.97
C LYS A 63 3.30 21.45 -8.50
N ASP A 64 4.19 20.70 -9.17
CA ASP A 64 4.13 20.47 -10.61
C ASP A 64 2.95 19.53 -10.94
N ILE A 65 1.88 20.12 -11.47
CA ILE A 65 0.63 19.41 -11.78
C ILE A 65 0.83 18.24 -12.75
N GLU A 66 1.76 18.36 -13.72
CA GLU A 66 2.00 17.28 -14.68
C GLU A 66 2.75 16.13 -14.02
N LYS A 67 3.70 16.41 -13.12
CA LYS A 67 4.34 15.37 -12.29
C LYS A 67 3.33 14.69 -11.37
N ILE A 68 2.42 15.45 -10.74
CA ILE A 68 1.37 14.91 -9.85
C ILE A 68 0.40 14.01 -10.63
N ARG A 69 -0.10 14.47 -11.78
CA ARG A 69 -0.96 13.66 -12.66
C ARG A 69 -0.27 12.40 -13.12
N THR A 70 1.00 12.50 -13.52
CA THR A 70 1.80 11.34 -13.92
C THR A 70 1.98 10.37 -12.76
N PHE A 71 2.26 10.87 -11.55
CA PHE A 71 2.33 10.06 -10.33
C PHE A 71 1.01 9.31 -10.10
N ILE A 72 -0.13 10.02 -10.07
CA ILE A 72 -1.47 9.43 -9.87
C ILE A 72 -1.73 8.35 -10.91
N SER A 73 -1.47 8.62 -12.19
CA SER A 73 -1.71 7.66 -13.28
C SER A 73 -0.93 6.34 -13.12
N LYS A 74 0.23 6.40 -12.45
CA LYS A 74 1.14 5.27 -12.23
C LYS A 74 0.74 4.40 -11.04
N VAL A 75 0.05 4.96 -10.04
CA VAL A 75 -0.31 4.27 -8.79
C VAL A 75 -1.82 4.01 -8.64
N ASN A 76 -2.65 4.72 -9.41
CA ASN A 76 -4.09 4.51 -9.46
C ASN A 76 -4.42 3.23 -10.25
N LYS A 77 -5.62 2.68 -10.03
CA LYS A 77 -6.14 1.49 -10.73
C LYS A 77 -5.30 0.21 -10.54
N LEU A 78 -4.42 0.19 -9.54
CA LEU A 78 -3.73 -1.02 -9.14
C LEU A 78 -4.66 -1.95 -8.37
N GLU A 79 -4.44 -3.25 -8.52
CA GLU A 79 -5.14 -4.25 -7.72
C GLU A 79 -4.59 -4.28 -6.30
N ALA A 80 -5.48 -4.30 -5.31
CA ALA A 80 -5.14 -4.36 -3.91
C ALA A 80 -6.16 -5.16 -3.12
N VAL A 81 -5.72 -5.73 -2.00
CA VAL A 81 -6.57 -6.51 -1.11
C VAL A 81 -6.64 -5.82 0.24
N ARG A 82 -7.82 -5.85 0.86
CA ARG A 82 -7.95 -5.42 2.25
C ARG A 82 -7.28 -6.46 3.14
N LYS A 83 -6.37 -6.02 4.02
CA LYS A 83 -5.65 -6.91 4.93
C LYS A 83 -6.13 -6.77 6.38
N PRO A 84 -6.06 -7.85 7.18
CA PRO A 84 -6.43 -7.79 8.59
C PRO A 84 -5.41 -6.96 9.38
N GLY A 85 -5.84 -6.43 10.54
CA GLY A 85 -5.06 -5.49 11.35
C GLY A 85 -3.64 -5.95 11.72
N LYS A 86 -3.39 -7.25 11.87
CA LYS A 86 -2.04 -7.77 12.15
C LYS A 86 -1.08 -7.54 10.97
N GLU A 87 -1.49 -7.89 9.75
CA GLU A 87 -0.65 -7.69 8.56
C GLU A 87 -0.38 -6.21 8.31
N LEU A 88 -1.39 -5.35 8.53
CA LEU A 88 -1.22 -3.90 8.46
C LEU A 88 -0.25 -3.38 9.53
N THR A 89 -0.37 -3.87 10.78
CA THR A 89 0.52 -3.47 11.89
C THR A 89 1.97 -3.86 11.62
N ASP A 90 2.20 -5.06 11.09
CA ASP A 90 3.54 -5.52 10.74
C ASP A 90 4.13 -4.65 9.61
N LYS A 91 3.31 -4.26 8.63
CA LYS A 91 3.71 -3.34 7.56
C LYS A 91 3.96 -1.91 8.02
N VAL A 92 3.21 -1.39 8.98
CA VAL A 92 3.46 -0.05 9.56
C VAL A 92 4.82 0.00 10.26
N LYS A 93 5.22 -1.07 10.97
CA LYS A 93 6.56 -1.15 11.60
C LYS A 93 7.68 -1.09 10.58
N GLU A 94 7.46 -1.62 9.38
CA GLU A 94 8.44 -1.56 8.30
C GLU A 94 8.60 -0.13 7.75
N LEU A 95 7.60 0.75 7.85
CA LEU A 95 7.63 2.07 7.20
C LEU A 95 8.86 2.90 7.59
N ASN A 96 9.36 2.74 8.82
CA ASN A 96 10.56 3.40 9.32
C ASN A 96 11.88 2.77 8.84
N ASN A 97 11.84 1.81 7.92
CA ASN A 97 13.05 1.19 7.37
C ASN A 97 13.59 2.02 6.18
N PRO A 98 14.92 2.13 6.04
CA PRO A 98 15.55 2.82 4.91
C PRO A 98 15.06 2.31 3.55
N GLY A 99 14.70 3.24 2.66
CA GLY A 99 14.19 2.96 1.32
C GLY A 99 12.68 2.73 1.22
N ASN A 100 11.95 2.94 2.31
CA ASN A 100 10.50 3.08 2.29
C ASN A 100 10.12 4.57 2.19
N TYR A 101 8.97 4.84 1.57
CA TYR A 101 8.48 6.19 1.32
C TYR A 101 7.00 6.30 1.64
N MET A 102 6.59 7.45 2.15
CA MET A 102 5.20 7.87 2.24
C MET A 102 4.98 9.00 1.25
N PHE A 103 3.97 8.83 0.40
CA PHE A 103 3.51 9.81 -0.56
C PHE A 103 2.13 10.29 -0.13
N THR A 104 1.94 11.61 -0.03
CA THR A 104 0.65 12.20 0.34
C THR A 104 0.23 13.19 -0.73
N LEU A 105 -0.87 12.89 -1.42
CA LEU A 105 -1.55 13.80 -2.34
C LEU A 105 -2.41 14.76 -1.54
N SER A 106 -2.46 16.03 -1.92
CA SER A 106 -3.29 17.03 -1.25
C SER A 106 -3.80 18.12 -2.21
N ASP A 107 -4.96 18.70 -1.91
CA ASP A 107 -5.47 19.89 -2.59
C ASP A 107 -4.83 21.19 -2.09
N THR A 108 -4.23 21.18 -0.90
CA THR A 108 -3.51 22.31 -0.28
C THR A 108 -2.12 21.89 0.25
N GLU A 109 -1.24 22.86 0.53
CA GLU A 109 0.08 22.58 1.12
C GLU A 109 -0.05 22.12 2.58
N GLU A 110 -1.06 22.64 3.28
CA GLU A 110 -1.36 22.39 4.68
C GLU A 110 -1.96 21.00 4.92
N MET A 111 -2.45 20.34 3.88
CA MET A 111 -3.05 18.99 3.93
C MET A 111 -4.25 18.89 4.90
N ASP A 112 -4.99 19.98 5.05
CA ASP A 112 -6.06 20.15 6.04
C ASP A 112 -7.47 19.86 5.49
N ASN A 113 -7.62 19.71 4.17
CA ASN A 113 -8.90 19.44 3.51
C ASN A 113 -8.96 18.04 2.86
N LYS A 114 -8.40 17.87 1.66
CA LYS A 114 -8.38 16.57 0.96
C LYS A 114 -6.97 16.07 0.90
N ALA A 115 -6.69 14.97 1.61
CA ALA A 115 -5.43 14.27 1.54
C ALA A 115 -5.65 12.79 1.19
N TYR A 116 -4.67 12.18 0.53
CA TYR A 116 -4.67 10.73 0.29
C TYR A 116 -3.26 10.19 0.37
N SER A 117 -3.04 9.24 1.28
CA SER A 117 -1.71 8.70 1.57
C SER A 117 -1.47 7.32 0.96
N ILE A 118 -0.25 7.14 0.46
CA ILE A 118 0.25 5.90 -0.13
C ILE A 118 1.62 5.61 0.49
N ASN A 119 1.74 4.47 1.16
CA ASN A 119 3.02 3.97 1.62
C ASN A 119 3.61 3.06 0.56
N PHE A 120 4.88 3.28 0.22
CA PHE A 120 5.62 2.51 -0.77
C PHE A 120 6.83 1.85 -0.10
N TYR A 121 6.84 0.53 -0.06
CA TYR A 121 7.90 -0.26 0.53
C TYR A 121 9.01 -0.57 -0.47
N LYS A 122 10.23 -0.67 0.03
CA LYS A 122 11.46 -0.98 -0.73
C LYS A 122 11.33 -2.21 -1.63
N ASP A 123 10.53 -3.18 -1.22
CA ASP A 123 10.33 -4.43 -1.96
C ASP A 123 9.33 -4.31 -3.13
N GLY A 124 8.70 -3.15 -3.32
CA GLY A 124 7.70 -2.94 -4.35
C GLY A 124 6.26 -2.97 -3.85
N THR A 125 6.02 -3.36 -2.60
CA THR A 125 4.67 -3.39 -2.03
C THR A 125 4.16 -1.96 -1.87
N MET A 126 2.89 -1.72 -2.17
CA MET A 126 2.22 -0.47 -1.83
C MET A 126 1.09 -0.74 -0.83
N GLN A 127 0.89 0.21 0.06
CA GLN A 127 -0.23 0.23 0.99
C GLN A 127 -0.99 1.53 0.82
N PHE A 128 -2.31 1.43 0.73
CA PHE A 128 -3.19 2.51 0.32
C PHE A 128 -4.25 2.77 1.38
N GLU A 129 -4.62 4.04 1.49
CA GLU A 129 -5.82 4.49 2.18
C GLU A 129 -7.09 3.94 1.52
N ASP A 130 -8.11 3.69 2.33
CA ASP A 130 -9.45 3.35 1.86
C ASP A 130 -10.05 4.60 1.17
N PRO A 131 -10.47 4.54 -0.10
CA PRO A 131 -11.01 5.72 -0.78
C PRO A 131 -12.24 6.33 -0.11
N ASP A 132 -12.98 5.53 0.67
CA ASP A 132 -14.22 5.94 1.34
C ASP A 132 -14.02 6.23 2.84
N LYS A 133 -12.84 5.90 3.40
CA LYS A 133 -12.55 6.01 4.83
C LYS A 133 -11.10 6.42 5.02
N ASN A 134 -10.81 7.34 5.94
CA ASN A 134 -9.43 7.76 6.18
C ASN A 134 -8.61 6.72 6.98
N GLU A 135 -8.50 5.49 6.46
CA GLU A 135 -7.86 4.32 7.06
C GLU A 135 -6.95 3.64 6.03
N ILE A 136 -5.67 3.45 6.38
CA ILE A 136 -4.72 2.73 5.52
C ILE A 136 -4.88 1.21 5.69
N VAL A 137 -5.62 0.57 4.77
CA VAL A 137 -6.08 -0.83 4.93
C VAL A 137 -5.86 -1.74 3.72
N TYR A 138 -5.51 -1.16 2.57
CA TYR A 138 -5.31 -1.92 1.33
C TYR A 138 -3.82 -2.14 1.07
N ILE A 139 -3.46 -3.33 0.58
CA ILE A 139 -2.10 -3.67 0.16
C ILE A 139 -2.15 -4.17 -1.28
N SER A 140 -1.22 -3.73 -2.14
CA SER A 140 -1.13 -4.19 -3.52
C SER A 140 -1.03 -5.72 -3.60
N THR A 141 -1.73 -6.32 -4.56
CA THR A 141 -1.66 -7.77 -4.81
C THR A 141 -0.28 -8.18 -5.30
N GLU A 142 0.33 -7.34 -6.13
CA GLU A 142 1.67 -7.52 -6.70
C GLU A 142 2.71 -6.58 -6.10
N LYS A 143 3.98 -6.93 -6.26
CA LYS A 143 5.11 -6.06 -5.93
C LYS A 143 5.56 -5.31 -7.18
N HIS A 144 5.76 -4.01 -7.05
CA HIS A 144 6.15 -3.12 -8.15
C HIS A 144 7.53 -2.47 -7.88
N PRO A 145 8.63 -3.23 -7.74
CA PRO A 145 9.94 -2.67 -7.37
C PRO A 145 10.51 -1.68 -8.40
N LYS A 146 10.14 -1.83 -9.68
CA LYS A 146 10.53 -0.89 -10.74
C LYS A 146 9.78 0.44 -10.64
N LEU A 147 8.53 0.39 -10.19
CA LEU A 147 7.66 1.56 -10.09
C LEU A 147 8.22 2.58 -9.11
N LEU A 148 8.72 2.13 -7.95
CA LEU A 148 9.39 3.04 -6.99
C LEU A 148 10.55 3.80 -7.65
N LYS A 149 11.37 3.11 -8.45
CA LYS A 149 12.48 3.74 -9.18
C LYS A 149 11.98 4.77 -10.20
N GLU A 150 10.93 4.44 -10.96
CA GLU A 150 10.31 5.36 -11.91
C GLU A 150 9.73 6.60 -11.23
N LEU A 151 9.06 6.43 -10.10
CA LEU A 151 8.51 7.54 -9.30
C LEU A 151 9.63 8.41 -8.72
N LYS A 152 10.70 7.81 -8.21
CA LYS A 152 11.89 8.57 -7.77
C LYS A 152 12.49 9.39 -8.90
N THR A 153 12.59 8.84 -10.11
CA THR A 153 13.08 9.61 -11.27
C THR A 153 12.12 10.73 -11.68
N LEU A 154 10.81 10.45 -11.73
CA LEU A 154 9.77 11.44 -12.06
C LEU A 154 9.78 12.64 -11.10
N LEU A 155 9.93 12.34 -9.81
CA LEU A 155 9.87 13.30 -8.71
C LEU A 155 11.26 13.83 -8.32
N GLU A 156 12.30 13.43 -9.06
CA GLU A 156 13.70 13.83 -8.84
C GLU A 156 14.25 13.50 -7.44
N ILE A 157 13.79 12.41 -6.81
CA ILE A 157 14.21 11.92 -5.49
C ILE A 157 15.62 11.30 -5.55
N THR A 158 16.58 11.91 -4.83
CA THR A 158 18.03 11.66 -4.98
C THR A 158 18.64 10.66 -4.00
N TYR A 159 18.02 10.38 -2.85
CA TYR A 159 18.51 9.43 -1.83
C TYR A 159 17.73 8.11 -1.86
#